data_AF-A0A4V1UUZ7-F1
#
_entry.id   AF-A0A4V1UUZ7-F1
#
_cell.length_a   1.000
_cell.length_b   1.000
_cell.length_c   1.000
_cell.angle_alpha   90.00
_cell.angle_beta   90.00
_cell.angle_gamma   90.00
#
_symmetry.space_group_name_H-M   'P 1'
#
loop_
_entity.id
_entity.type
_entity.pdbx_description
1 polymer ?
#
loop_
_entity_poly.entity_id
_entity_poly.type
_entity_poly.pdbx_seq_one_letter_code
_entity_poly.pdbx_strand_id
1 'polypeptide(L)'
;MKKAWSAAEKWLFVSPLALVLLAGVVWNVQRKRLESLPVIIEIARSTSIRDITFSPDSRQLVVSLSTPRSWLGSARVYDAITGQPISDLAMPFVPSMPVGRAFFVEMRKPSWSPDGTRIAMLYRDGTSGTFVIPRKEYEIGSGVPA
;
A
#
# COMPACT_ATOMS: atom_id res chain seq x y z
N MET A 1 -70.49 -16.90 9.87
CA MET A 1 -69.55 -18.03 9.64
C MET A 1 -68.22 -17.45 9.19
N LYS A 2 -67.10 -17.72 9.88
CA LYS A 2 -65.78 -17.21 9.48
C LYS A 2 -65.20 -18.14 8.41
N LYS A 3 -65.00 -17.63 7.19
CA LYS A 3 -64.43 -18.41 6.07
C LYS A 3 -62.94 -18.61 6.32
N ALA A 4 -62.50 -19.86 6.51
CA ALA A 4 -61.08 -20.18 6.65
C ALA A 4 -60.40 -20.16 5.28
N TRP A 5 -59.25 -19.50 5.19
CA TRP A 5 -58.50 -19.36 3.94
C TRP A 5 -57.75 -20.65 3.58
N SER A 6 -57.69 -20.94 2.29
CA SER A 6 -56.90 -22.05 1.74
C SER A 6 -55.40 -21.79 1.86
N ALA A 7 -54.59 -22.85 1.75
CA ALA A 7 -53.14 -22.73 1.75
C ALA A 7 -52.63 -21.86 0.59
N ALA A 8 -53.22 -21.99 -0.61
CA ALA A 8 -52.86 -21.21 -1.79
C ALA A 8 -53.11 -19.70 -1.60
N GLU A 9 -54.25 -19.34 -1.00
CA GLU A 9 -54.56 -17.93 -0.66
C GLU A 9 -53.55 -17.38 0.35
N LYS A 10 -53.17 -18.14 1.38
CA LYS A 10 -52.13 -17.71 2.33
C LYS A 10 -50.77 -17.50 1.65
N TRP A 11 -50.40 -18.34 0.70
CA TRP A 11 -49.16 -18.22 -0.07
C TRP A 11 -49.12 -16.97 -0.97
N LEU A 12 -50.25 -16.55 -1.53
CA LEU A 12 -50.38 -15.33 -2.32
C LEU A 12 -50.03 -14.05 -1.51
N PHE A 13 -50.27 -14.05 -0.20
CA PHE A 13 -49.95 -12.91 0.67
C PHE A 13 -48.51 -12.93 1.21
N VAL A 14 -47.89 -14.11 1.32
CA VAL A 14 -46.52 -14.27 1.86
C VAL A 14 -45.46 -14.22 0.75
N SER A 15 -45.81 -14.57 -0.49
CA SER A 15 -44.85 -14.61 -1.61
C SER A 15 -44.16 -13.27 -1.90
N PRO A 16 -44.82 -12.09 -1.86
CA PRO A 16 -44.14 -10.82 -2.15
C PRO A 16 -43.07 -10.52 -1.09
N LEU A 17 -43.36 -10.81 0.17
CA LEU A 17 -42.41 -10.62 1.28
C LEU A 17 -41.23 -11.59 1.18
N ALA A 18 -41.50 -12.86 0.84
CA ALA A 18 -40.46 -13.85 0.64
C ALA A 18 -39.51 -13.48 -0.52
N LEU A 19 -40.05 -12.94 -1.63
CA LEU A 19 -39.26 -12.47 -2.76
C LEU A 19 -38.40 -11.25 -2.40
N VAL A 20 -38.94 -10.28 -1.63
CA VAL A 20 -38.17 -9.11 -1.17
C VAL A 20 -37.04 -9.53 -0.23
N LEU A 21 -37.30 -10.46 0.69
CA LEU A 21 -36.26 -10.99 1.59
C LEU A 21 -35.16 -11.73 0.82
N LEU A 22 -35.53 -12.58 -0.15
CA LEU A 22 -34.57 -13.26 -1.03
C LEU A 22 -33.73 -12.25 -1.84
N ALA A 23 -34.36 -11.24 -2.42
CA ALA A 23 -33.66 -10.19 -3.14
C ALA A 23 -32.67 -9.43 -2.25
N GLY A 24 -33.06 -9.12 -1.00
CA GLY A 24 -32.17 -8.49 -0.01
C GLY A 24 -30.98 -9.38 0.37
N VAL A 25 -31.20 -10.68 0.55
CA VAL A 25 -30.12 -11.64 0.83
C VAL A 25 -29.15 -11.75 -0.35
N VAL A 26 -29.69 -11.90 -1.57
CA VAL A 26 -28.88 -11.96 -2.79
C VAL A 26 -28.08 -10.68 -2.99
N TRP A 27 -28.68 -9.51 -2.79
CA TRP A 27 -28.01 -8.21 -2.86
C TRP A 27 -26.86 -8.12 -1.86
N ASN A 28 -27.08 -8.53 -0.61
CA ASN A 28 -26.05 -8.49 0.43
C ASN A 28 -24.88 -9.44 0.12
N VAL A 29 -25.18 -10.66 -0.36
CA VAL A 29 -24.16 -11.63 -0.79
C VAL A 29 -23.36 -11.09 -1.99
N GLN A 30 -24.02 -10.51 -2.98
CA GLN A 30 -23.36 -9.90 -4.13
C GLN A 30 -22.46 -8.73 -3.73
N ARG A 31 -22.93 -7.86 -2.84
CA ARG A 31 -22.15 -6.73 -2.34
C ARG A 31 -20.90 -7.18 -1.58
N LYS A 32 -21.05 -8.16 -0.67
CA LYS A 32 -19.90 -8.77 0.01
C LYS A 32 -18.93 -9.44 -0.96
N ARG A 33 -19.43 -10.04 -2.04
CA ARG A 33 -18.60 -10.63 -3.08
C ARG A 33 -17.79 -9.56 -3.83
N LEU A 34 -18.39 -8.43 -4.16
CA LEU A 34 -17.71 -7.30 -4.80
C LEU A 34 -16.64 -6.69 -3.88
N GLU A 35 -16.94 -6.57 -2.58
CA GLU A 35 -15.98 -6.12 -1.55
C GLU A 35 -14.84 -7.14 -1.32
N SER A 36 -15.03 -8.41 -1.70
CA SER A 36 -13.99 -9.46 -1.62
C SER A 36 -13.17 -9.62 -2.90
N LEU A 37 -13.43 -8.84 -3.95
CA LEU A 37 -12.63 -8.90 -5.17
C LEU A 37 -11.21 -8.42 -4.89
N PRO A 38 -10.18 -9.06 -5.49
CA PRO A 38 -8.80 -8.62 -5.32
C PRO A 38 -8.62 -7.23 -5.94
N VAL A 39 -7.99 -6.33 -5.20
CA VAL A 39 -7.56 -5.03 -5.71
C VAL A 39 -6.30 -5.24 -6.56
N ILE A 40 -6.32 -4.74 -7.79
CA ILE A 40 -5.20 -4.84 -8.73
C ILE A 40 -4.43 -3.52 -8.73
N ILE A 41 -3.12 -3.61 -8.47
CA ILE A 41 -2.21 -2.47 -8.55
C ILE A 41 -1.41 -2.60 -9.85
N GLU A 42 -1.62 -1.69 -10.79
CA GLU A 42 -0.88 -1.65 -12.03
C GLU A 42 0.46 -0.92 -11.86
N ILE A 43 1.54 -1.59 -12.23
CA ILE A 43 2.90 -1.05 -12.18
C ILE A 43 3.43 -1.00 -13.62
N ALA A 44 4.22 0.03 -13.95
CA ALA A 44 4.74 0.22 -15.30
C ALA A 44 5.47 -1.03 -15.83
N ARG A 45 5.16 -1.42 -17.08
CA ARG A 45 5.65 -2.67 -17.71
C ARG A 45 7.17 -2.84 -17.74
N SER A 46 7.94 -1.76 -17.63
CA SER A 46 9.41 -1.78 -17.68
C SER A 46 10.09 -1.63 -16.31
N THR A 47 9.35 -1.76 -15.20
CA THR A 47 9.93 -1.75 -13.84
C THR A 47 10.07 -3.17 -13.30
N SER A 48 11.17 -3.44 -12.60
CA SER A 48 11.34 -4.63 -11.77
C SER A 48 10.95 -4.30 -10.33
N ILE A 49 10.11 -5.15 -9.73
CA ILE A 49 9.71 -5.03 -8.33
C ILE A 49 10.77 -5.71 -7.48
N ARG A 50 11.33 -4.96 -6.51
CA ARG A 50 12.36 -5.46 -5.59
C ARG A 50 11.77 -5.97 -4.29
N ASP A 51 10.78 -5.26 -3.75
CA ASP A 51 10.14 -5.61 -2.48
C ASP A 51 8.77 -4.93 -2.36
N ILE A 52 7.93 -5.50 -1.50
CA ILE A 52 6.57 -5.01 -1.23
C ILE A 52 6.33 -5.13 0.27
N THR A 53 5.80 -4.07 0.90
CA THR A 53 5.48 -4.10 2.33
C THR A 53 4.23 -3.27 2.66
N PHE A 54 3.36 -3.83 3.50
CA PHE A 54 2.16 -3.16 4.00
C PHE A 54 2.49 -2.24 5.18
N SER A 55 1.74 -1.15 5.29
CA SER A 55 1.64 -0.42 6.54
C SER A 55 0.99 -1.31 7.63
N PRO A 56 1.26 -1.06 8.92
CA PRO A 56 0.69 -1.86 10.02
C PRO A 56 -0.85 -1.90 10.02
N ASP A 57 -1.50 -0.85 9.52
CA ASP A 57 -2.96 -0.74 9.42
C ASP A 57 -3.54 -1.32 8.10
N SER A 58 -2.69 -1.89 7.24
CA SER A 58 -3.03 -2.44 5.92
C SER A 58 -3.68 -1.46 4.95
N ARG A 59 -3.61 -0.14 5.21
CA ARG A 59 -4.20 0.87 4.31
C ARG A 59 -3.26 1.36 3.23
N GLN A 60 -1.96 1.22 3.44
CA GLN A 60 -0.94 1.66 2.51
C GLN A 60 0.01 0.51 2.17
N LEU A 61 0.57 0.59 0.97
CA LEU A 61 1.52 -0.38 0.45
C LEU A 61 2.71 0.36 -0.14
N VAL A 62 3.92 0.04 0.31
CA VAL A 62 5.14 0.53 -0.34
C VAL A 62 5.63 -0.54 -1.31
N VAL A 63 5.90 -0.12 -2.53
CA VAL A 63 6.50 -0.94 -3.58
C VAL A 63 7.84 -0.34 -3.97
N SER A 64 8.90 -1.12 -3.81
CA SER A 64 10.25 -0.76 -4.24
C SER A 64 10.47 -1.21 -5.69
N LEU A 65 10.86 -0.28 -6.54
CA LEU A 65 10.98 -0.42 -7.99
C LEU A 65 12.43 -0.17 -8.44
N SER A 66 12.83 -0.84 -9.51
CA SER A 66 14.07 -0.62 -10.24
C SER A 66 13.73 -0.50 -11.72
N THR A 67 14.20 0.54 -12.40
CA THR A 67 14.02 0.64 -13.85
C THR A 67 15.33 0.34 -14.58
N PRO A 68 15.31 -0.34 -15.75
CA PRO A 68 16.51 -0.61 -16.54
C PRO A 68 17.25 0.65 -16.97
N ARG A 69 16.54 1.78 -17.06
CA ARG A 69 17.09 3.08 -17.46
C ARG A 69 17.62 3.91 -16.29
N SER A 70 17.41 3.47 -15.04
CA SER A 70 17.86 4.19 -13.85
C SER A 70 18.57 3.23 -12.89
N TRP A 71 19.83 3.52 -12.62
CA TRP A 71 20.59 2.89 -11.53
C TRP A 71 20.11 3.32 -10.14
N LEU A 72 19.31 4.40 -10.10
CA LEU A 72 18.62 4.86 -8.91
C LEU A 72 17.33 4.05 -8.75
N GLY A 73 17.24 3.27 -7.67
CA GLY A 73 15.98 2.68 -7.24
C GLY A 73 14.92 3.75 -6.93
N SER A 74 13.65 3.40 -7.03
CA SER A 74 12.55 4.29 -6.65
C SER A 74 11.52 3.52 -5.86
N ALA A 75 10.89 4.12 -4.86
CA ALA A 75 9.76 3.49 -4.17
C ALA A 75 8.48 4.28 -4.43
N ARG A 76 7.34 3.62 -4.39
CA ARG A 76 6.03 4.24 -4.54
C ARG A 76 5.08 3.71 -3.49
N VAL A 77 4.33 4.62 -2.88
CA VAL A 77 3.27 4.31 -1.91
C VAL A 77 1.96 4.23 -2.66
N TYR A 78 1.18 3.19 -2.39
CA TYR A 78 -0.15 2.96 -2.92
C TYR A 78 -1.16 2.88 -1.78
N ASP A 79 -2.39 3.27 -2.08
CA ASP A 79 -3.55 2.96 -1.28
C ASP A 79 -3.91 1.48 -1.51
N ALA A 80 -3.91 0.71 -0.44
CA ALA A 80 -4.13 -0.74 -0.50
C ALA A 80 -5.59 -1.12 -0.80
N ILE A 81 -6.54 -0.20 -0.57
CA ILE A 81 -7.98 -0.44 -0.73
C ILE A 81 -8.42 -0.14 -2.16
N THR A 82 -7.89 0.91 -2.74
CA THR A 82 -8.25 1.37 -4.09
C THR A 82 -7.24 0.97 -5.16
N GLY A 83 -6.01 0.63 -4.74
CA GLY A 83 -4.89 0.32 -5.61
C GLY A 83 -4.23 1.54 -6.26
N GLN A 84 -4.66 2.75 -5.89
CA GLN A 84 -4.17 3.98 -6.50
C GLN A 84 -2.82 4.42 -5.91
N PRO A 85 -1.94 5.06 -6.71
CA PRO A 85 -0.69 5.61 -6.20
C PRO A 85 -0.97 6.84 -5.33
N ILE A 86 -0.40 6.85 -4.12
CA ILE A 86 -0.49 7.99 -3.18
C ILE A 86 0.71 8.91 -3.37
N SER A 87 1.93 8.35 -3.42
CA SER A 87 3.15 9.17 -3.39
C SER A 87 4.36 8.47 -4.01
N ASP A 88 5.19 9.25 -4.68
CA ASP A 88 6.51 8.83 -5.16
C ASP A 88 7.58 9.12 -4.12
N LEU A 89 8.27 8.07 -3.69
CA LEU A 89 9.46 8.14 -2.84
C LEU A 89 10.68 8.16 -3.74
N ALA A 90 11.00 9.36 -4.24
CA ALA A 90 12.22 9.60 -4.99
C ALA A 90 13.43 9.60 -4.03
N MET A 91 14.51 8.93 -4.43
CA MET A 91 15.75 8.98 -3.67
C MET A 91 16.36 10.39 -3.74
N PRO A 92 17.01 10.87 -2.66
CA PRO A 92 17.72 12.13 -2.70
C PRO A 92 18.78 12.08 -3.81
N PHE A 93 18.75 13.07 -4.70
CA PHE A 93 19.76 13.28 -5.73
C PHE A 93 21.13 13.41 -5.06
N VAL A 94 22.08 12.54 -5.39
CA VAL A 94 23.47 12.62 -4.90
C VAL A 94 24.30 13.36 -5.96
N PRO A 95 24.69 14.63 -5.75
CA PRO A 95 25.29 15.48 -6.79
C PRO A 95 26.68 15.05 -7.28
N SER A 96 27.26 14.00 -6.68
CA SER A 96 28.65 13.62 -6.86
C SER A 96 28.80 12.14 -7.25
N MET A 97 28.06 11.71 -8.28
CA MET A 97 28.29 10.40 -8.90
C MET A 97 29.24 10.56 -10.11
N PRO A 98 30.46 9.99 -10.07
CA PRO A 98 31.35 9.95 -11.23
C PRO A 98 30.69 9.16 -12.37
N VAL A 99 30.53 9.80 -13.53
CA VAL A 99 30.08 9.16 -14.76
C VAL A 99 31.13 8.10 -15.16
N GLY A 100 30.76 6.81 -15.11
CA GLY A 100 31.62 5.74 -15.62
C GLY A 100 31.65 4.43 -14.83
N ARG A 101 31.03 4.36 -13.65
CA ARG A 101 30.83 3.07 -12.94
C ARG A 101 29.35 2.86 -12.65
N ALA A 102 28.82 1.73 -13.11
CA ALA A 102 27.46 1.28 -12.81
C ALA A 102 27.36 0.91 -11.33
N PHE A 103 27.01 1.88 -10.49
CA PHE A 103 26.72 1.62 -9.09
C PHE A 103 25.23 1.34 -8.95
N PHE A 104 24.89 0.09 -8.62
CA PHE A 104 23.55 -0.26 -8.21
C PHE A 104 23.29 0.40 -6.85
N VAL A 105 22.41 1.41 -6.81
CA VAL A 105 21.84 1.82 -5.51
C VAL A 105 20.85 0.74 -5.13
N GLU A 106 21.31 -0.23 -4.35
CA GLU A 106 20.43 -1.24 -3.78
C GLU A 106 19.59 -0.58 -2.69
N MET A 107 18.30 -0.42 -2.97
CA MET A 107 17.33 -0.15 -1.93
C MET A 107 17.13 -1.42 -1.11
N ARG A 108 17.33 -1.32 0.20
CA ARG A 108 16.91 -2.39 1.11
C ARG A 108 15.41 -2.33 1.37
N LYS A 109 14.90 -3.42 1.94
CA LYS A 109 13.50 -3.55 2.36
C LYS A 109 13.05 -2.31 3.12
N PRO A 110 12.03 -1.57 2.65
CA PRO A 110 11.48 -0.44 3.39
C PRO A 110 10.85 -0.93 4.69
N SER A 111 10.95 -0.12 5.74
CA SER A 111 10.39 -0.43 7.05
C SER A 111 9.40 0.65 7.48
N TRP A 112 8.19 0.24 7.83
CA TRP A 112 7.19 1.13 8.40
C TRP A 112 7.44 1.35 9.89
N SER A 113 7.19 2.58 10.36
CA SER A 113 7.05 2.81 11.80
C SER A 113 5.84 2.05 12.35
N PRO A 114 5.83 1.65 13.63
CA PRO A 114 4.72 0.89 14.21
C PRO A 114 3.36 1.60 14.17
N ASP A 115 3.37 2.94 14.15
CA ASP A 115 2.18 3.78 14.02
C ASP A 115 1.74 4.00 12.57
N GLY A 116 2.49 3.48 11.59
CA GLY A 116 2.20 3.62 10.16
C GLY A 116 2.42 5.02 9.58
N THR A 117 2.95 5.97 10.35
CA THR A 117 3.07 7.37 9.89
C THR A 117 4.37 7.67 9.14
N ARG A 118 5.36 6.77 9.21
CA ARG A 118 6.69 6.97 8.63
C ARG A 118 7.21 5.72 7.94
N ILE A 119 8.09 5.94 6.97
CA ILE A 119 8.80 4.88 6.26
C ILE A 119 10.30 5.18 6.35
N ALA A 120 11.07 4.21 6.82
CA ALA A 120 12.52 4.22 6.77
C ALA A 120 12.99 3.45 5.53
N MET A 121 13.87 4.08 4.75
CA MET A 121 14.51 3.46 3.58
C MET A 121 16.01 3.59 3.72
N LEU A 122 16.71 2.50 3.41
CA LEU A 122 18.16 2.45 3.39
C LEU A 122 18.63 2.29 1.95
N TYR A 123 19.63 3.08 1.61
CA TYR A 123 20.26 3.09 0.30
C TYR A 123 21.72 2.72 0.48
N ARG A 124 22.18 1.77 -0.32
CA ARG A 124 23.62 1.58 -0.51
C ARG A 124 24.05 2.54 -1.61
N ASP A 125 24.67 3.64 -1.27
CA ASP A 125 25.53 4.33 -2.22
C ASP A 125 26.73 3.41 -2.46
N GLY A 126 27.09 3.16 -3.72
CA GLY A 126 28.14 2.19 -4.09
C GLY A 126 29.56 2.57 -3.63
N THR A 127 29.69 3.40 -2.61
CA THR A 127 30.90 3.92 -2.03
C THR A 127 31.65 2.80 -1.30
N SER A 128 32.47 2.05 -2.03
CA SER A 128 33.48 1.17 -1.44
C SER A 128 34.75 1.98 -1.18
N GLY A 129 35.02 2.33 0.07
CA GLY A 129 36.23 3.03 0.51
C GLY A 129 36.22 3.26 2.02
N THR A 130 37.39 3.48 2.62
CA THR A 130 37.54 3.79 4.05
C THR A 130 37.12 5.24 4.33
N PHE A 131 35.83 5.55 4.19
CA PHE A 131 35.32 6.88 4.52
C PHE A 131 34.84 6.89 5.97
N VAL A 132 35.46 7.74 6.78
CA VAL A 132 34.95 8.13 8.09
C VAL A 132 33.67 8.91 7.85
N ILE A 133 32.54 8.39 8.31
CA ILE A 133 31.27 9.13 8.28
C ILE A 133 31.40 10.28 9.28
N PRO A 134 31.35 11.55 8.87
CA PRO A 134 31.36 12.66 9.82
C PRO A 134 30.11 12.54 10.68
N ARG A 135 30.32 12.36 11.99
CA ARG A 135 29.24 12.39 12.98
C ARG A 135 28.66 13.80 12.93
N LYS A 136 27.43 13.93 12.43
CA LYS A 136 26.68 15.17 12.62
C LYS A 136 26.29 15.20 14.08
N GLU A 137 27.08 15.89 14.88
CA GLU A 137 26.77 16.16 16.28
C GLU A 137 25.54 17.08 16.26
N TYR A 138 24.38 16.51 16.55
CA TYR A 138 23.23 17.33 16.89
C TYR A 138 23.57 17.94 18.24
N GLU A 139 23.87 19.24 18.26
CA GLU A 139 23.85 20.03 19.48
C GLU A 139 22.45 19.86 20.08
N ILE A 140 22.35 18.98 21.07
CA ILE A 140 21.22 18.98 21.99
C ILE A 140 21.42 20.31 22.73
N GLY A 141 20.68 21.33 22.29
CA GLY A 141 20.70 22.64 22.94
C GLY A 141 20.56 22.40 24.43
N SER A 142 21.62 22.72 25.18
CA SER A 142 21.63 22.68 26.63
C SER A 142 20.76 23.84 27.12
N GLY A 143 19.44 23.67 27.00
CA GLY A 143 18.46 24.49 27.69
C GLY A 143 18.46 24.10 29.16
N VAL A 144 19.43 24.60 29.91
CA VAL A 144 19.33 24.73 31.37
C VAL A 144 19.42 26.22 31.67
N PRO A 145 18.31 26.89 32.02
CA PRO A 145 18.40 28.20 32.64
C PRO A 145 18.73 28.01 34.13
N ALA A 146 19.82 28.63 34.58
CA ALA A 146 20.02 29.09 35.95
C ALA A 146 20.85 30.37 35.89
#